data_AF-A0A496ZJQ0-F1
#
_entry.id   AF-A0A496ZJQ0-F1
#
_cell.length_a   1.000
_cell.length_b   1.000
_cell.length_c   1.000
_cell.angle_alpha   90.00
_cell.angle_beta   90.00
_cell.angle_gamma   90.00
#
_symmetry.space_group_name_H-M   'P 1'
#
loop_
_entity.id
_entity.type
_entity.pdbx_description
1 polymer ?
#
loop_
_entity_poly.entity_id
_entity_poly.type
_entity_poly.pdbx_seq_one_letter_code
_entity_poly.pdbx_strand_id
1 'polypeptide(L)'
;MLKLKSIDLQKTRISTLAIPVCQDENIHGDLLSTLAKGAMKIEEFHGKKDEELTLYKPAGTQADRVIFMGLGKRAELDPEKLRAFSGKVVKSSVKHGLKDIVIGTPSPDLLPMAETDLVAAILEGACLGNHVFDRYKKKKELKPLKQITLMVSADTVKKCAKLPKRVGAICRGTLLARDWVSTPSNDKTPAQLSKAFINLARKVNLKTTLLNPKQLQQEKFGALLAVGAGSQNTPRLVVLEYAPKGAKKTIALVGKGVTFDAGGINLKPTGGLEDMKIDMSGAAAVAATLITAAKLKPKVRIIGIIPLVENMISGSATRPGDIIKSHAGKTIEIGNTDAEGRLILVDAMSYTMKKYKPDVMVDVATLTGACVVALGEKIAGLFTPDDTLAEAILESGQKTHERIWRMPLPEDYKELLKSEFADINNMSSTRWGGAITAALFLSDFTEGTRWAHIDIAGPAYQKKGSAYCDAGGTGFGVRLFCDLIDRLK
;
A
#
# COMPACT_ATOMS: atom_id res chain seq x y z
N MET A 1 14.70 -6.45 14.12
CA MET A 1 15.17 -6.68 12.74
C MET A 1 16.06 -5.54 12.27
N LEU A 2 15.52 -4.33 12.05
CA LEU A 2 16.29 -3.16 11.60
C LEU A 2 17.10 -2.52 12.74
N LYS A 3 18.36 -2.14 12.48
CA LYS A 3 19.26 -1.44 13.42
C LYS A 3 20.09 -0.38 12.69
N LEU A 4 20.43 0.71 13.39
CA LEU A 4 21.50 1.63 13.01
C LEU A 4 22.69 1.41 13.94
N LYS A 5 23.90 1.34 13.40
CA LYS A 5 25.13 1.25 14.20
C LYS A 5 26.26 2.00 13.52
N SER A 6 27.10 2.63 14.34
CA SER A 6 28.49 2.92 13.94
C SER A 6 29.31 1.66 14.13
N ILE A 7 30.05 1.26 13.10
CA ILE A 7 30.80 0.00 13.07
C ILE A 7 32.21 0.29 12.58
N ASP A 8 33.20 -0.15 13.36
CA ASP A 8 34.59 -0.22 12.93
C ASP A 8 34.78 -1.53 12.16
N LEU A 9 34.86 -1.45 10.82
CA LEU A 9 34.98 -2.60 9.94
C LEU A 9 36.31 -3.37 10.13
N GLN A 10 37.34 -2.76 10.72
CA GLN A 10 38.63 -3.43 10.96
C GLN A 10 38.63 -4.26 12.24
N LYS A 11 37.72 -3.97 13.18
CA LYS A 11 37.64 -4.64 14.48
C LYS A 11 36.40 -5.51 14.64
N THR A 12 35.35 -5.24 13.88
CA THR A 12 34.06 -5.92 14.02
C THR A 12 33.90 -6.98 12.95
N ARG A 13 33.87 -8.26 13.35
CA ARG A 13 33.56 -9.35 12.43
C ARG A 13 32.13 -9.24 11.90
N ILE A 14 31.98 -9.31 10.58
CA ILE A 14 30.69 -9.19 9.88
C ILE A 14 30.57 -10.35 8.89
N SER A 15 29.42 -11.03 8.86
CA SER A 15 29.21 -12.13 7.92
C SER A 15 29.11 -11.63 6.47
N THR A 16 28.34 -10.57 6.26
CA THR A 16 28.06 -9.97 4.93
C THR A 16 27.91 -8.47 5.07
N LEU A 17 28.73 -7.73 4.31
CA LEU A 17 28.61 -6.29 4.13
C LEU A 17 28.14 -6.01 2.70
N ALA A 18 27.18 -5.11 2.51
CA ALA A 18 26.78 -4.65 1.19
C ALA A 18 27.08 -3.16 1.01
N ILE A 19 27.67 -2.78 -0.12
CA ILE A 19 28.12 -1.42 -0.40
C ILE A 19 27.53 -0.97 -1.75
N PRO A 20 26.73 0.10 -1.78
CA PRO A 20 26.29 0.70 -3.04
C PRO A 20 27.45 1.43 -3.71
N VAL A 21 27.62 1.38 -5.03
CA VAL A 21 28.70 2.08 -5.73
C VAL A 21 28.15 2.85 -6.94
N CYS A 22 28.59 4.08 -7.14
CA CYS A 22 28.27 4.84 -8.36
C CYS A 22 29.38 4.70 -9.39
N GLN A 23 29.01 4.76 -10.67
CA GLN A 23 29.94 4.57 -11.79
C GLN A 23 30.91 5.74 -12.01
N ASP A 24 30.54 6.93 -11.54
CA ASP A 24 31.18 8.22 -11.87
C ASP A 24 31.81 8.89 -10.65
N GLU A 25 31.19 8.79 -9.48
CA GLU A 25 31.64 9.47 -8.27
C GLU A 25 31.60 8.59 -7.03
N ASN A 26 32.51 8.87 -6.09
CA ASN A 26 32.48 8.24 -4.77
C ASN A 26 31.43 8.89 -3.87
N ILE A 27 30.53 8.07 -3.32
CA ILE A 27 29.43 8.50 -2.43
C ILE A 27 29.65 8.12 -0.95
N HIS A 28 30.86 7.68 -0.59
CA HIS A 28 31.18 7.18 0.75
C HIS A 28 32.29 7.97 1.45
N GLY A 29 32.25 8.02 2.78
CA GLY A 29 33.39 8.41 3.60
C GLY A 29 34.23 7.21 4.05
N ASP A 30 35.40 7.50 4.62
CA ASP A 30 36.22 6.55 5.38
C ASP A 30 36.53 5.24 4.61
N LEU A 31 36.54 4.12 5.34
CA LEU A 31 36.89 2.79 4.85
C LEU A 31 35.91 2.25 3.80
N LEU A 32 34.65 2.71 3.78
CA LEU A 32 33.71 2.38 2.70
C LEU A 32 34.19 2.95 1.36
N SER A 33 34.78 4.15 1.36
CA SER A 33 35.37 4.74 0.15
C SER A 33 36.53 3.90 -0.37
N THR A 34 37.42 3.45 0.51
CA THR A 34 38.56 2.58 0.14
C THR A 34 38.08 1.27 -0.47
N LEU A 35 37.08 0.62 0.13
CA LEU A 35 36.51 -0.63 -0.39
C LEU A 35 35.83 -0.42 -1.75
N ALA A 36 35.03 0.63 -1.90
CA ALA A 36 34.35 0.96 -3.15
C ALA A 36 35.35 1.27 -4.28
N LYS A 37 36.41 2.05 -4.00
CA LYS A 37 37.49 2.31 -4.97
C LYS A 37 38.25 1.04 -5.34
N GLY A 38 38.46 0.12 -4.39
CA GLY A 38 39.05 -1.19 -4.65
C GLY A 38 38.21 -2.03 -5.60
N ALA A 39 36.88 -2.05 -5.39
CA ALA A 39 35.94 -2.74 -6.29
C ALA A 39 35.95 -2.16 -7.71
N MET A 40 36.03 -0.83 -7.86
CA MET A 40 36.09 -0.15 -9.17
C MET A 40 37.40 -0.40 -9.95
N LYS A 41 38.42 -1.03 -9.34
CA LYS A 41 39.65 -1.45 -10.03
C LYS A 41 39.55 -2.85 -10.63
N ILE A 42 38.49 -3.58 -10.33
CA ILE A 42 38.25 -4.92 -10.86
C ILE A 42 37.59 -4.77 -12.22
N GLU A 43 38.18 -5.37 -13.26
CA GLU A 43 37.77 -5.15 -14.66
C GLU A 43 36.30 -5.48 -14.92
N GLU A 44 35.72 -6.44 -14.20
CA GLU A 44 34.32 -6.83 -14.36
C GLU A 44 33.31 -5.89 -13.67
N PHE A 45 33.75 -4.84 -12.95
CA PHE A 45 32.86 -3.98 -12.16
C PHE A 45 33.06 -2.48 -12.44
N HIS A 46 32.03 -1.86 -13.00
CA HIS A 46 32.03 -0.47 -13.45
C HIS A 46 31.04 0.43 -12.68
N GLY A 47 30.39 -0.09 -11.62
CA GLY A 47 29.38 0.63 -10.85
C GLY A 47 28.09 0.94 -11.65
N LYS A 48 27.89 0.29 -12.80
CA LYS A 48 26.69 0.45 -13.62
C LYS A 48 25.47 -0.07 -12.85
N LYS A 49 24.30 0.47 -13.15
CA LYS A 49 23.05 0.09 -12.47
C LYS A 49 22.85 -1.43 -12.49
N ASP A 50 22.64 -2.00 -11.31
CA ASP A 50 22.38 -3.42 -11.06
C ASP A 50 23.56 -4.37 -11.33
N GLU A 51 24.74 -3.84 -11.62
CA GLU A 51 25.98 -4.61 -11.65
C GLU A 51 26.33 -5.07 -10.22
N GLU A 52 26.76 -6.31 -10.06
CA GLU A 52 27.08 -6.89 -8.75
C GLU A 52 28.48 -7.51 -8.78
N LEU A 53 29.26 -7.22 -7.75
CA LEU A 53 30.57 -7.83 -7.52
C LEU A 53 30.62 -8.34 -6.08
N THR A 54 30.99 -9.61 -5.90
CA THR A 54 31.14 -10.19 -4.56
C THR A 54 32.60 -10.55 -4.30
N LEU A 55 33.18 -9.99 -3.23
CA LEU A 55 34.51 -10.33 -2.75
C LEU A 55 34.42 -11.09 -1.43
N TYR A 56 35.23 -12.14 -1.28
CA TYR A 56 35.33 -12.94 -0.07
C TYR A 56 36.58 -12.56 0.71
N LYS A 57 36.41 -12.28 2.01
CA LYS A 57 37.48 -11.82 2.92
C LYS A 57 38.37 -10.70 2.33
N PRO A 58 37.80 -9.59 1.82
CA PRO A 58 38.61 -8.51 1.28
C PRO A 58 39.50 -7.89 2.37
N ALA A 59 40.72 -7.50 1.97
CA ALA A 59 41.68 -6.90 2.89
C ALA A 59 41.15 -5.58 3.49
N GLY A 60 41.59 -5.27 4.72
CA GLY A 60 41.22 -4.02 5.41
C GLY A 60 39.85 -4.04 6.10
N THR A 61 39.15 -5.18 6.11
CA THR A 61 37.89 -5.39 6.84
C THR A 61 37.83 -6.79 7.44
N GLN A 62 37.06 -6.97 8.51
CA GLN A 62 36.72 -8.25 9.15
C GLN A 62 35.42 -8.85 8.58
N ALA A 63 35.01 -8.41 7.38
CA ALA A 63 33.86 -8.95 6.68
C ALA A 63 34.23 -10.27 5.97
N ASP A 64 33.49 -11.35 6.25
CA ASP A 64 33.68 -12.65 5.58
C ASP A 64 33.30 -12.54 4.08
N ARG A 65 32.37 -11.64 3.74
CA ARG A 65 31.93 -11.32 2.37
C ARG A 65 31.54 -9.85 2.24
N VAL A 66 31.90 -9.23 1.10
CA VAL A 66 31.43 -7.90 0.71
C VAL A 66 30.75 -7.97 -0.67
N ILE A 67 29.51 -7.49 -0.75
CA ILE A 67 28.71 -7.39 -1.97
C ILE A 67 28.70 -5.92 -2.39
N PHE A 68 29.26 -5.61 -3.55
CA PHE A 68 29.18 -4.30 -4.18
C PHE A 68 28.03 -4.32 -5.19
N MET A 69 27.19 -3.29 -5.18
CA MET A 69 26.10 -3.16 -6.14
C MET A 69 26.14 -1.78 -6.79
N GLY A 70 26.21 -1.75 -8.10
CA GLY A 70 26.23 -0.53 -8.89
C GLY A 70 24.87 0.16 -8.91
N LEU A 71 24.86 1.47 -8.66
CA LEU A 71 23.68 2.32 -8.68
C LEU A 71 23.55 3.18 -9.95
N GLY A 72 24.55 3.11 -10.83
CA GLY A 72 24.68 4.00 -11.99
C GLY A 72 25.24 5.37 -11.59
N LYS A 73 24.83 6.41 -12.31
CA LYS A 73 25.34 7.78 -12.12
C LYS A 73 24.87 8.39 -10.80
N ARG A 74 25.76 9.09 -10.10
CA ARG A 74 25.44 9.80 -8.85
C ARG A 74 24.33 10.84 -9.04
N ALA A 75 24.38 11.61 -10.12
CA ALA A 75 23.43 12.70 -10.39
C ALA A 75 21.97 12.23 -10.50
N GLU A 76 21.75 10.95 -10.77
CA GLU A 76 20.43 10.35 -10.87
C GLU A 76 20.01 9.63 -9.58
N LEU A 77 20.77 9.73 -8.49
CA LEU A 77 20.41 9.10 -7.22
C LEU A 77 19.23 9.82 -6.57
N ASP A 78 18.23 9.02 -6.21
CA ASP A 78 17.07 9.45 -5.46
C ASP A 78 16.78 8.43 -4.33
N PRO A 79 15.85 8.72 -3.41
CA PRO A 79 15.48 7.78 -2.36
C PRO A 79 14.98 6.44 -2.91
N GLU A 80 14.36 6.39 -4.09
CA GLU A 80 13.87 5.13 -4.66
C GLU A 80 15.01 4.22 -5.11
N LYS A 81 16.08 4.75 -5.70
CA LYS A 81 17.27 3.94 -6.07
C LYS A 81 17.93 3.32 -4.84
N LEU A 82 17.99 4.05 -3.73
CA LEU A 82 18.51 3.52 -2.44
C LEU A 82 17.58 2.45 -1.83
N ARG A 83 16.26 2.64 -1.95
CA ARG A 83 15.26 1.64 -1.58
C ARG A 83 15.38 0.38 -2.45
N ALA A 84 15.57 0.55 -3.76
CA ALA A 84 15.76 -0.54 -4.69
C ALA A 84 17.04 -1.33 -4.42
N PHE A 85 18.16 -0.65 -4.19
CA PHE A 85 19.45 -1.24 -3.81
C PHE A 85 19.31 -2.15 -2.59
N SER A 86 18.85 -1.59 -1.47
CA SER A 86 18.74 -2.32 -0.21
C SER A 86 17.75 -3.49 -0.30
N GLY A 87 16.67 -3.33 -1.06
CA GLY A 87 15.75 -4.40 -1.41
C GLY A 87 16.41 -5.57 -2.15
N LYS A 88 17.12 -5.27 -3.23
CA LYS A 88 17.78 -6.28 -4.08
C LYS A 88 18.81 -7.07 -3.31
N VAL A 89 19.68 -6.37 -2.56
CA VAL A 89 20.71 -7.00 -1.73
C VAL A 89 20.08 -7.91 -0.66
N VAL A 90 19.02 -7.46 0.02
CA VAL A 90 18.34 -8.29 1.02
C VAL A 90 17.68 -9.51 0.37
N LYS A 91 17.01 -9.35 -0.78
CA LYS A 91 16.44 -10.49 -1.51
C LYS A 91 17.51 -11.49 -1.96
N SER A 92 18.63 -10.99 -2.48
CA SER A 92 19.79 -11.83 -2.82
C SER A 92 20.30 -12.58 -1.58
N SER A 93 20.40 -11.90 -0.45
CA SER A 93 20.84 -12.51 0.82
C SER A 93 19.89 -13.60 1.32
N VAL A 94 18.58 -13.41 1.19
CA VAL A 94 17.57 -14.42 1.52
C VAL A 94 17.70 -15.64 0.61
N LYS A 95 17.91 -15.45 -0.70
CA LYS A 95 18.13 -16.54 -1.66
C LYS A 95 19.40 -17.35 -1.34
N HIS A 96 20.44 -16.70 -0.86
CA HIS A 96 21.70 -17.35 -0.45
C HIS A 96 21.65 -17.94 0.98
N GLY A 97 20.49 -17.94 1.65
CA GLY A 97 20.33 -18.54 2.97
C GLY A 97 21.05 -17.80 4.10
N LEU A 98 21.32 -16.50 3.92
CA LEU A 98 22.00 -15.69 4.93
C LEU A 98 21.11 -15.38 6.13
N LYS A 99 21.72 -15.11 7.28
CA LYS A 99 20.99 -14.84 8.54
C LYS A 99 20.94 -13.35 8.87
N ASP A 100 21.96 -12.60 8.48
CA ASP A 100 22.15 -11.20 8.79
C ASP A 100 22.95 -10.51 7.69
N ILE A 101 22.80 -9.18 7.64
CA ILE A 101 23.54 -8.32 6.73
C ILE A 101 23.83 -6.96 7.38
N VAL A 102 24.99 -6.39 7.05
CA VAL A 102 25.32 -4.99 7.27
C VAL A 102 25.28 -4.27 5.93
N ILE A 103 24.62 -3.11 5.86
CA ILE A 103 24.53 -2.27 4.67
C ILE A 103 25.34 -1.00 4.92
N GLY A 104 26.37 -0.76 4.10
CA GLY A 104 27.11 0.49 4.05
C GLY A 104 26.21 1.60 3.52
N THR A 105 26.12 2.69 4.28
CA THR A 105 25.25 3.82 3.95
C THR A 105 26.08 4.90 3.26
N PRO A 106 25.65 5.44 2.11
CA PRO A 106 26.30 6.60 1.51
C PRO A 106 26.43 7.76 2.51
N SER A 107 27.48 8.56 2.37
CA SER A 107 27.68 9.75 3.21
C SER A 107 26.59 10.78 2.91
N PRO A 108 25.83 11.27 3.91
CA PRO A 108 24.81 12.29 3.70
C PRO A 108 25.35 13.56 3.06
N ASP A 109 26.58 13.96 3.39
CA ASP A 109 27.23 15.16 2.85
C ASP A 109 27.60 15.03 1.36
N LEU A 110 27.56 13.81 0.82
CA LEU A 110 27.86 13.50 -0.57
C LEU A 110 26.60 13.21 -1.39
N LEU A 111 25.39 13.52 -0.90
CA LEU A 111 24.18 13.35 -1.69
C LEU A 111 23.24 14.56 -1.52
N PRO A 112 22.54 15.00 -2.57
CA PRO A 112 21.62 16.13 -2.51
C PRO A 112 20.26 15.71 -1.91
N MET A 113 20.27 15.09 -0.72
CA MET A 113 19.06 14.68 -0.01
C MET A 113 19.24 14.73 1.50
N ALA A 114 18.14 14.92 2.23
CA ALA A 114 18.17 14.91 3.69
C ALA A 114 18.67 13.56 4.23
N GLU A 115 19.53 13.60 5.24
CA GLU A 115 20.07 12.41 5.92
C GLU A 115 18.95 11.44 6.37
N THR A 116 17.84 11.99 6.87
CA THR A 116 16.68 11.19 7.30
C THR A 116 16.04 10.41 6.16
N ASP A 117 16.01 10.98 4.96
CA ASP A 117 15.38 10.40 3.78
C ASP A 117 16.23 9.29 3.19
N LEU A 118 17.54 9.54 3.13
CA LEU A 118 18.57 8.56 2.76
C LEU A 118 18.47 7.32 3.66
N VAL A 119 18.51 7.52 4.98
CA VAL A 119 18.43 6.42 5.96
C VAL A 119 17.08 5.71 5.90
N ALA A 120 15.98 6.46 5.80
CA ALA A 120 14.64 5.88 5.72
C ALA A 120 14.46 5.01 4.46
N ALA A 121 14.91 5.48 3.30
CA ALA A 121 14.82 4.74 2.04
C ALA A 121 15.54 3.38 2.08
N ILE A 122 16.76 3.35 2.60
CA ILE A 122 17.54 2.10 2.74
C ILE A 122 16.87 1.16 3.75
N LEU A 123 16.38 1.69 4.88
CA LEU A 123 15.65 0.88 5.86
C LEU A 123 14.35 0.29 5.28
N GLU A 124 13.63 1.07 4.47
CA GLU A 124 12.38 0.64 3.84
C GLU A 124 12.63 -0.47 2.82
N GLY A 125 13.56 -0.26 1.91
CA GLY A 125 13.87 -1.23 0.86
C GLY A 125 14.36 -2.55 1.45
N ALA A 126 15.28 -2.46 2.41
CA ALA A 126 15.73 -3.62 3.17
C ALA A 126 14.59 -4.35 3.88
N CYS A 127 13.68 -3.63 4.54
CA CYS A 127 12.58 -4.25 5.29
C CYS A 127 11.55 -4.90 4.36
N LEU A 128 11.18 -4.21 3.28
CA LEU A 128 10.18 -4.70 2.31
C LEU A 128 10.73 -5.85 1.46
N GLY A 129 12.02 -5.83 1.14
CA GLY A 129 12.72 -6.91 0.46
C GLY A 129 12.93 -8.16 1.33
N ASN A 130 12.85 -8.03 2.66
CA ASN A 130 12.97 -9.15 3.60
C ASN A 130 11.64 -9.91 3.82
N HIS A 131 10.81 -10.00 2.78
CA HIS A 131 9.50 -10.64 2.84
C HIS A 131 9.50 -11.93 2.02
N VAL A 132 8.83 -12.96 2.52
CA VAL A 132 8.66 -14.24 1.84
C VAL A 132 7.21 -14.66 2.04
N PHE A 133 6.47 -14.79 0.94
CA PHE A 133 5.12 -15.34 0.94
C PHE A 133 5.13 -16.78 0.41
N ASP A 134 5.30 -17.75 1.31
CA ASP A 134 5.39 -19.18 1.00
C ASP A 134 4.34 -20.02 1.74
N ARG A 135 3.30 -19.38 2.31
CA ARG A 135 2.28 -20.03 3.15
C ARG A 135 1.62 -21.24 2.49
N TYR A 136 1.47 -21.21 1.17
CA TYR A 136 0.86 -22.29 0.37
C TYR A 136 1.87 -23.26 -0.26
N LYS A 137 3.18 -23.04 -0.07
CA LYS A 137 4.22 -23.96 -0.54
C LYS A 137 4.49 -25.03 0.51
N LYS A 138 4.56 -26.29 0.07
CA LYS A 138 4.97 -27.42 0.93
C LYS A 138 6.43 -27.29 1.37
N LYS A 139 7.33 -26.95 0.45
CA LYS A 139 8.75 -26.71 0.74
C LYS A 139 8.97 -25.22 1.03
N LYS A 140 9.52 -24.92 2.21
CA LYS A 140 9.88 -23.57 2.65
C LYS A 140 11.39 -23.40 2.62
N GLU A 141 11.90 -23.04 1.45
CA GLU A 141 13.34 -22.99 1.20
C GLU A 141 13.96 -21.65 1.59
N LEU A 142 13.18 -20.57 1.55
CA LEU A 142 13.64 -19.22 1.83
C LEU A 142 13.38 -18.86 3.29
N LYS A 143 14.34 -18.20 3.93
CA LYS A 143 14.22 -17.68 5.30
C LYS A 143 14.55 -16.20 5.31
N PRO A 144 13.64 -15.33 5.77
CA PRO A 144 13.95 -13.92 5.97
C PRO A 144 15.16 -13.74 6.90
N LEU A 145 15.94 -12.68 6.65
CA LEU A 145 17.04 -12.26 7.51
C LEU A 145 16.52 -11.94 8.92
N LYS A 146 17.25 -12.37 9.94
CA LYS A 146 16.94 -12.09 11.35
C LYS A 146 17.30 -10.65 11.74
N GLN A 147 18.39 -10.14 11.18
CA GLN A 147 18.91 -8.81 11.48
C GLN A 147 19.42 -8.12 10.21
N ILE A 148 19.04 -6.85 10.05
CA ILE A 148 19.56 -5.97 9.01
C ILE A 148 20.08 -4.72 9.71
N THR A 149 21.37 -4.44 9.53
CA THR A 149 22.04 -3.32 10.20
C THR A 149 22.49 -2.32 9.14
N LEU A 150 22.10 -1.06 9.26
CA LEU A 150 22.72 0.00 8.47
C LEU A 150 23.91 0.53 9.24
N MET A 151 25.07 0.52 8.58
CA MET A 151 26.28 1.15 9.07
C MET A 151 26.23 2.63 8.73
N VAL A 152 26.25 3.48 9.74
CA VAL A 152 26.15 4.94 9.64
C VAL A 152 27.11 5.59 10.64
N SER A 153 27.34 6.90 10.54
CA SER A 153 28.17 7.62 11.51
C SER A 153 27.56 7.59 12.92
N ALA A 154 28.38 7.82 13.95
CA ALA A 154 27.89 7.90 15.34
C ALA A 154 26.89 9.04 15.55
N ASP A 155 27.03 10.13 14.80
CA ASP A 155 26.10 11.26 14.82
C ASP A 155 24.76 10.90 14.16
N THR A 156 24.79 10.24 13.00
CA THR A 156 23.60 9.70 12.32
C THR A 156 22.83 8.73 13.21
N VAL A 157 23.51 7.88 14.00
CA VAL A 157 22.84 7.00 14.97
C VAL A 157 21.98 7.81 15.95
N LYS A 158 22.49 8.95 16.44
CA LYS A 158 21.76 9.81 17.38
C LYS A 158 20.60 10.54 16.68
N LYS A 159 20.87 11.21 15.55
CA LYS A 159 19.86 11.97 14.77
C LYS A 159 18.71 11.08 14.28
N CYS A 160 19.03 9.88 13.81
CA CYS A 160 18.08 8.94 13.21
C CYS A 160 17.61 7.82 14.16
N ALA A 161 17.85 7.93 15.48
CA ALA A 161 17.60 6.84 16.44
C ALA A 161 16.18 6.25 16.41
N LYS A 162 15.17 7.07 16.06
CA LYS A 162 13.76 6.66 16.00
C LYS A 162 13.37 6.00 14.67
N LEU A 163 14.16 6.18 13.59
CA LEU A 163 13.80 5.72 12.25
C LEU A 163 13.63 4.20 12.16
N PRO A 164 14.51 3.32 12.69
CA PRO A 164 14.33 1.88 12.58
C PRO A 164 13.00 1.38 13.15
N LYS A 165 12.56 1.97 14.27
CA LYS A 165 11.29 1.62 14.90
C LYS A 165 10.10 2.10 14.07
N ARG A 166 10.15 3.35 13.59
CA ARG A 166 9.08 3.96 12.77
C ARG A 166 8.98 3.27 11.41
N VAL A 167 10.06 3.24 10.63
CA VAL A 167 10.12 2.59 9.31
C VAL A 167 9.72 1.12 9.43
N GLY A 168 10.27 0.39 10.40
CA GLY A 168 9.90 -1.01 10.61
C GLY A 168 8.42 -1.20 10.94
N ALA A 169 7.76 -0.27 11.63
CA ALA A 169 6.33 -0.35 11.89
C ALA A 169 5.52 -0.15 10.60
N ILE A 170 5.88 0.84 9.78
CA ILE A 170 5.24 1.14 8.50
C ILE A 170 5.40 -0.03 7.54
N CYS A 171 6.63 -0.49 7.30
CA CYS A 171 6.89 -1.61 6.40
C CYS A 171 6.17 -2.88 6.83
N ARG A 172 6.09 -3.19 8.14
CA ARG A 172 5.30 -4.33 8.63
C ARG A 172 3.81 -4.16 8.35
N GLY A 173 3.29 -2.95 8.40
CA GLY A 173 1.93 -2.64 7.93
C GLY A 173 1.77 -2.93 6.44
N THR A 174 2.69 -2.44 5.61
CA THR A 174 2.69 -2.70 4.16
C THR A 174 2.71 -4.19 3.87
N LEU A 175 3.63 -4.95 4.49
CA LEU A 175 3.73 -6.41 4.32
C LEU A 175 2.45 -7.14 4.77
N LEU A 176 1.78 -6.67 5.82
CA LEU A 176 0.50 -7.24 6.25
C LEU A 176 -0.58 -7.04 5.16
N ALA A 177 -0.63 -5.87 4.53
CA ALA A 177 -1.52 -5.64 3.39
C ALA A 177 -1.13 -6.54 2.20
N ARG A 178 0.16 -6.73 1.90
CA ARG A 178 0.64 -7.66 0.86
C ARG A 178 0.14 -9.08 1.09
N ASP A 179 0.25 -9.57 2.32
CA ASP A 179 -0.15 -10.91 2.69
C ASP A 179 -1.66 -11.11 2.51
N TRP A 180 -2.47 -10.14 2.93
CA TRP A 180 -3.91 -10.20 2.77
C TRP A 180 -4.33 -10.16 1.30
N VAL A 181 -3.76 -9.27 0.49
CA VAL A 181 -4.06 -9.20 -0.95
C VAL A 181 -3.60 -10.47 -1.69
N SER A 182 -2.48 -11.07 -1.27
CA SER A 182 -1.94 -12.28 -1.91
C SER A 182 -2.70 -13.56 -1.53
N THR A 183 -3.37 -13.56 -0.38
CA THR A 183 -4.18 -14.68 0.13
C THR A 183 -5.35 -14.95 -0.84
N PRO A 184 -5.55 -16.21 -1.29
CA PRO A 184 -6.65 -16.57 -2.18
C PRO A 184 -8.01 -16.44 -1.49
N SER A 185 -9.06 -16.22 -2.28
CA SER A 185 -10.40 -15.87 -1.76
C SER A 185 -11.05 -16.97 -0.91
N ASN A 186 -10.72 -18.24 -1.15
CA ASN A 186 -11.18 -19.36 -0.33
C ASN A 186 -10.60 -19.37 1.11
N ASP A 187 -9.50 -18.65 1.37
CA ASP A 187 -8.96 -18.38 2.73
C ASP A 187 -9.11 -16.89 3.12
N LYS A 188 -9.97 -16.16 2.41
CA LYS A 188 -10.20 -14.72 2.57
C LYS A 188 -11.65 -14.36 2.27
N THR A 189 -12.62 -15.04 2.87
CA THR A 189 -14.03 -14.60 2.81
C THR A 189 -14.26 -13.34 3.65
N PRO A 190 -15.38 -12.60 3.51
CA PRO A 190 -15.69 -11.43 4.33
C PRO A 190 -15.66 -11.72 5.84
N ALA A 191 -16.12 -12.91 6.25
CA ALA A 191 -16.10 -13.34 7.64
C ALA A 191 -14.67 -13.63 8.15
N GLN A 192 -13.85 -14.33 7.36
CA GLN A 192 -12.46 -14.64 7.72
C GLN A 192 -11.61 -13.37 7.78
N LEU A 193 -11.75 -12.50 6.78
CA LEU A 193 -10.98 -11.26 6.68
C LEU A 193 -11.35 -10.25 7.78
N SER A 194 -12.65 -10.06 8.06
CA SER A 194 -13.09 -9.21 9.17
C SER A 194 -12.53 -9.68 10.51
N LYS A 195 -12.54 -11.00 10.77
CA LYS A 195 -11.93 -11.60 11.96
C LYS A 195 -10.42 -11.34 12.00
N ALA A 196 -9.71 -11.48 10.88
CA ALA A 196 -8.28 -11.21 10.81
C ALA A 196 -7.94 -9.75 11.14
N PHE A 197 -8.68 -8.78 10.59
CA PHE A 197 -8.52 -7.35 10.87
C PHE A 197 -8.76 -7.04 12.35
N ILE A 198 -9.90 -7.49 12.90
CA ILE A 198 -10.29 -7.21 14.28
C ILE A 198 -9.29 -7.82 15.27
N ASN A 199 -8.82 -9.04 15.02
CA ASN A 199 -7.86 -9.71 15.89
C ASN A 199 -6.53 -8.95 15.98
N LEU A 200 -6.01 -8.44 14.85
CA LEU A 200 -4.78 -7.66 14.87
C LEU A 200 -4.99 -6.24 15.42
N ALA A 201 -6.15 -5.63 15.15
CA ALA A 201 -6.51 -4.32 15.66
C ALA A 201 -6.60 -4.31 17.21
N ARG A 202 -7.23 -5.33 17.80
CA ARG A 202 -7.33 -5.47 19.27
C ARG A 202 -5.96 -5.64 19.93
N LYS A 203 -5.01 -6.33 19.30
CA LYS A 203 -3.63 -6.47 19.81
C LYS A 203 -2.87 -5.14 19.92
N VAL A 204 -3.35 -4.09 19.25
CA VAL A 204 -2.80 -2.73 19.32
C VAL A 204 -3.79 -1.73 19.94
N ASN A 205 -4.78 -2.23 20.67
CA ASN A 205 -5.77 -1.44 21.41
C ASN A 205 -6.60 -0.48 20.55
N LEU A 206 -6.86 -0.84 19.28
CA LEU A 206 -7.87 -0.14 18.48
C LEU A 206 -9.27 -0.53 18.95
N LYS A 207 -10.18 0.44 18.96
CA LYS A 207 -11.61 0.15 19.12
C LYS A 207 -12.12 -0.49 17.83
N THR A 208 -12.85 -1.59 17.95
CA THR A 208 -13.34 -2.37 16.81
C THR A 208 -14.85 -2.53 16.85
N THR A 209 -15.55 -2.25 15.76
CA THR A 209 -16.97 -2.57 15.58
C THR A 209 -17.13 -3.47 14.35
N LEU A 210 -18.03 -4.45 14.43
CA LEU A 210 -18.40 -5.32 13.31
C LEU A 210 -19.91 -5.30 13.15
N LEU A 211 -20.40 -4.93 11.97
CA LEU A 211 -21.80 -5.10 11.62
C LEU A 211 -21.94 -6.38 10.81
N ASN A 212 -22.80 -7.28 11.29
CA ASN A 212 -23.20 -8.49 10.60
C ASN A 212 -24.38 -8.22 9.63
N PRO A 213 -24.81 -9.20 8.82
CA PRO A 213 -25.87 -9.00 7.82
C PRO A 213 -27.18 -8.47 8.40
N LYS A 214 -27.58 -8.95 9.59
CA LYS A 214 -28.81 -8.48 10.26
C LYS A 214 -28.70 -7.01 10.67
N GLN A 215 -27.54 -6.61 11.20
CA GLN A 215 -27.27 -5.21 11.58
C GLN A 215 -27.19 -4.30 10.34
N LEU A 216 -26.57 -4.78 9.25
CA LEU A 216 -26.54 -4.05 7.98
C LEU A 216 -27.94 -3.80 7.42
N GLN A 217 -28.84 -4.80 7.53
CA GLN A 217 -30.24 -4.65 7.11
C GLN A 217 -30.99 -3.63 7.98
N GLN A 218 -30.80 -3.69 9.31
CA GLN A 218 -31.39 -2.73 10.24
C GLN A 218 -30.91 -1.29 10.00
N GLU A 219 -29.63 -1.12 9.70
CA GLU A 219 -29.01 0.16 9.37
C GLU A 219 -29.23 0.57 7.90
N LYS A 220 -30.01 -0.19 7.11
CA LYS A 220 -30.39 0.12 5.72
C LYS A 220 -29.21 0.28 4.75
N PHE A 221 -28.20 -0.59 4.87
CA PHE A 221 -27.08 -0.69 3.91
C PHE A 221 -27.51 -1.40 2.62
N GLY A 222 -28.50 -0.83 1.90
CA GLY A 222 -29.13 -1.51 0.78
C GLY A 222 -28.20 -1.76 -0.41
N ALA A 223 -27.23 -0.88 -0.67
CA ALA A 223 -26.29 -1.07 -1.77
C ALA A 223 -25.24 -2.14 -1.46
N LEU A 224 -24.70 -2.13 -0.24
CA LEU A 224 -23.76 -3.16 0.22
C LEU A 224 -24.43 -4.54 0.31
N LEU A 225 -25.67 -4.61 0.78
CA LEU A 225 -26.43 -5.86 0.85
C LEU A 225 -26.77 -6.42 -0.54
N ALA A 226 -27.13 -5.56 -1.50
CA ALA A 226 -27.40 -5.96 -2.88
C ALA A 226 -26.18 -6.65 -3.52
N VAL A 227 -25.00 -6.03 -3.45
CA VAL A 227 -23.76 -6.60 -4.00
C VAL A 227 -23.47 -8.00 -3.45
N GLY A 228 -23.66 -8.20 -2.14
CA GLY A 228 -23.39 -9.49 -1.52
C GLY A 228 -24.51 -10.52 -1.59
N ALA A 229 -25.67 -10.17 -2.16
CA ALA A 229 -26.85 -11.05 -2.19
C ALA A 229 -26.61 -12.35 -2.97
N GLY A 230 -25.67 -12.32 -3.92
CA GLY A 230 -25.30 -13.48 -4.74
C GLY A 230 -24.41 -14.52 -4.04
N SER A 231 -23.77 -14.18 -2.92
CA SER A 231 -22.80 -15.07 -2.25
C SER A 231 -23.32 -15.68 -0.95
N GLN A 232 -22.93 -16.93 -0.68
CA GLN A 232 -23.09 -17.55 0.64
C GLN A 232 -22.17 -16.91 1.70
N ASN A 233 -21.06 -16.31 1.27
CA ASN A 233 -20.14 -15.56 2.12
C ASN A 233 -20.69 -14.14 2.37
N THR A 234 -21.66 -14.09 3.28
CA THR A 234 -22.47 -12.89 3.55
C THR A 234 -21.68 -11.61 3.90
N PRO A 235 -22.20 -10.42 3.56
CA PRO A 235 -21.54 -9.13 3.80
C PRO A 235 -21.20 -8.80 5.26
N ARG A 236 -20.18 -7.97 5.45
CA ARG A 236 -19.77 -7.41 6.76
C ARG A 236 -19.34 -5.95 6.60
N LEU A 237 -19.49 -5.15 7.66
CA LEU A 237 -18.80 -3.85 7.75
C LEU A 237 -17.89 -3.87 8.98
N VAL A 238 -16.60 -3.64 8.77
CA VAL A 238 -15.61 -3.49 9.86
C VAL A 238 -15.34 -2.02 10.08
N VAL A 239 -15.34 -1.60 11.34
CA VAL A 239 -14.91 -0.26 11.77
C VAL A 239 -13.74 -0.39 12.73
N LEU A 240 -12.63 0.26 12.41
CA LEU A 240 -11.45 0.37 13.25
C LEU A 240 -11.26 1.83 13.65
N GLU A 241 -11.11 2.10 14.95
CA GLU A 241 -11.03 3.46 15.47
C GLU A 241 -9.78 3.64 16.34
N TYR A 242 -8.94 4.60 15.94
CA TYR A 242 -7.84 5.15 16.72
C TYR A 242 -8.23 6.55 17.20
N ALA A 243 -8.39 6.74 18.50
CA ALA A 243 -8.84 8.01 19.08
C ALA A 243 -7.94 8.40 20.27
N PRO A 244 -6.81 9.10 20.03
CA PRO A 244 -5.95 9.57 21.12
C PRO A 244 -6.63 10.72 21.87
N LYS A 245 -6.36 10.84 23.17
CA LYS A 245 -6.88 11.93 24.00
C LYS A 245 -6.44 13.29 23.42
N GLY A 246 -7.40 14.21 23.26
CA GLY A 246 -7.15 15.56 22.78
C GLY A 246 -6.99 15.70 21.26
N ALA A 247 -7.33 14.67 20.47
CA ALA A 247 -7.42 14.79 19.02
C ALA A 247 -8.45 15.88 18.62
N LYS A 248 -8.02 16.84 17.81
CA LYS A 248 -8.90 17.91 17.29
C LYS A 248 -9.44 17.62 15.90
N LYS A 249 -8.65 16.91 15.09
CA LYS A 249 -9.01 16.50 13.73
C LYS A 249 -9.38 15.01 13.68
N THR A 250 -10.28 14.66 12.79
CA THR A 250 -10.74 13.32 12.46
C THR A 250 -10.52 13.05 10.98
N ILE A 251 -9.69 12.07 10.67
CA ILE A 251 -9.46 11.57 9.31
C ILE A 251 -10.20 10.24 9.17
N ALA A 252 -11.03 10.11 8.15
CA ALA A 252 -11.67 8.84 7.78
C ALA A 252 -10.98 8.22 6.56
N LEU A 253 -10.72 6.92 6.62
CA LEU A 253 -10.24 6.11 5.52
C LEU A 253 -11.28 5.03 5.19
N VAL A 254 -11.74 4.96 3.95
CA VAL A 254 -12.75 3.99 3.50
C VAL A 254 -12.13 3.05 2.46
N GLY A 255 -12.12 1.73 2.70
CA GLY A 255 -11.40 0.79 1.84
C GLY A 255 -12.32 -0.22 1.15
N LYS A 256 -12.36 -0.26 -0.19
CA LYS A 256 -13.12 -1.28 -0.96
C LYS A 256 -12.66 -2.69 -0.55
N GLY A 257 -13.62 -3.54 -0.24
CA GLY A 257 -13.40 -4.86 0.32
C GLY A 257 -14.13 -6.00 -0.39
N VAL A 258 -14.05 -6.08 -1.71
CA VAL A 258 -14.61 -7.20 -2.46
C VAL A 258 -13.64 -8.37 -2.40
N THR A 259 -13.99 -9.40 -1.63
CA THR A 259 -13.07 -10.51 -1.33
C THR A 259 -12.81 -11.44 -2.50
N PHE A 260 -13.77 -11.53 -3.41
CA PHE A 260 -13.67 -12.06 -4.76
C PHE A 260 -14.73 -11.36 -5.60
N ASP A 261 -14.35 -10.99 -6.83
CA ASP A 261 -15.23 -10.31 -7.77
C ASP A 261 -15.39 -11.14 -9.03
N ALA A 262 -16.51 -11.86 -9.14
CA ALA A 262 -16.88 -12.53 -10.37
C ALA A 262 -17.55 -11.60 -11.38
N GLY A 263 -17.95 -10.40 -10.96
CA GLY A 263 -18.81 -9.47 -11.69
C GLY A 263 -20.31 -9.70 -11.51
N GLY A 264 -20.72 -10.72 -10.75
CA GLY A 264 -22.13 -11.05 -10.56
C GLY A 264 -22.78 -11.59 -11.83
N ILE A 265 -23.97 -11.10 -12.17
CA ILE A 265 -24.68 -11.49 -13.41
C ILE A 265 -23.92 -11.01 -14.66
N ASN A 266 -23.29 -9.83 -14.61
CA ASN A 266 -22.32 -9.37 -15.60
C ASN A 266 -20.95 -10.06 -15.40
N LEU A 267 -20.94 -11.38 -15.57
CA LEU A 267 -19.77 -12.22 -15.33
C LEU A 267 -18.54 -11.73 -16.10
N LYS A 268 -17.40 -11.60 -15.41
CA LYS A 268 -16.13 -11.26 -16.04
C LYS A 268 -15.70 -12.36 -17.03
N PRO A 269 -15.11 -12.00 -18.18
CA PRO A 269 -14.55 -12.97 -19.11
C PRO A 269 -13.29 -13.65 -18.53
N THR A 270 -12.95 -14.82 -19.07
CA THR A 270 -11.68 -15.51 -18.79
C THR A 270 -10.48 -14.58 -19.01
N GLY A 271 -9.47 -14.65 -18.14
CA GLY A 271 -8.33 -13.73 -18.11
C GLY A 271 -8.55 -12.46 -17.28
N GLY A 272 -9.81 -12.11 -16.98
CA GLY A 272 -10.19 -11.01 -16.08
C GLY A 272 -10.60 -11.45 -14.68
N LEU A 273 -10.69 -12.76 -14.42
CA LEU A 273 -11.31 -13.33 -13.22
C LEU A 273 -10.27 -13.84 -12.20
N GLU A 274 -9.16 -14.39 -12.69
CA GLU A 274 -8.19 -15.17 -11.94
C GLU A 274 -7.46 -14.34 -10.88
N ASP A 275 -7.26 -13.05 -11.17
CA ASP A 275 -6.61 -12.10 -10.29
C ASP A 275 -7.60 -11.41 -9.31
N MET A 276 -8.91 -11.63 -9.42
CA MET A 276 -9.93 -10.86 -8.66
C MET A 276 -9.96 -11.15 -7.15
N LYS A 277 -9.10 -12.03 -6.65
CA LYS A 277 -8.80 -12.09 -5.20
C LYS A 277 -8.24 -10.77 -4.66
N ILE A 278 -7.69 -9.92 -5.52
CA ILE A 278 -7.07 -8.63 -5.16
C ILE A 278 -8.08 -7.53 -4.88
N ASP A 279 -9.36 -7.75 -5.16
CA ASP A 279 -10.37 -6.68 -5.19
C ASP A 279 -10.82 -6.13 -3.80
N MET A 280 -10.06 -6.52 -2.78
CA MET A 280 -10.11 -6.03 -1.41
C MET A 280 -8.85 -5.26 -1.01
N SER A 281 -8.01 -4.86 -1.96
CA SER A 281 -6.74 -4.19 -1.67
C SER A 281 -6.93 -2.87 -0.93
N GLY A 282 -8.01 -2.14 -1.20
CA GLY A 282 -8.38 -0.95 -0.44
C GLY A 282 -8.64 -1.25 1.03
N ALA A 283 -9.43 -2.29 1.31
CA ALA A 283 -9.69 -2.78 2.65
C ALA A 283 -8.40 -3.20 3.39
N ALA A 284 -7.49 -3.91 2.72
CA ALA A 284 -6.19 -4.29 3.27
C ALA A 284 -5.34 -3.05 3.62
N ALA A 285 -5.28 -2.06 2.72
CA ALA A 285 -4.54 -0.83 2.94
C ALA A 285 -5.08 -0.04 4.15
N VAL A 286 -6.40 0.13 4.26
CA VAL A 286 -7.03 0.82 5.39
C VAL A 286 -6.80 0.08 6.70
N ALA A 287 -7.06 -1.23 6.76
CA ALA A 287 -6.87 -2.01 7.99
C ALA A 287 -5.41 -1.97 8.47
N ALA A 288 -4.46 -2.20 7.56
CA ALA A 288 -3.03 -2.17 7.87
C ALA A 288 -2.56 -0.78 8.31
N THR A 289 -3.09 0.28 7.70
CA THR A 289 -2.79 1.66 8.09
C THR A 289 -3.25 1.95 9.51
N LEU A 290 -4.49 1.61 9.89
CA LEU A 290 -4.99 1.83 11.24
C LEU A 290 -4.17 1.07 12.29
N ILE A 291 -3.85 -0.22 12.02
CA ILE A 291 -3.01 -1.04 12.89
C ILE A 291 -1.61 -0.44 13.04
N THR A 292 -1.08 0.16 11.98
CA THR A 292 0.23 0.81 11.97
C THR A 292 0.18 2.14 12.71
N ALA A 293 -0.83 2.97 12.46
CA ALA A 293 -1.05 4.25 13.11
C ALA A 293 -1.16 4.08 14.63
N ALA A 294 -1.87 3.06 15.12
CA ALA A 294 -1.95 2.75 16.55
C ALA A 294 -0.56 2.53 17.20
N LYS A 295 0.40 1.98 16.45
CA LYS A 295 1.80 1.79 16.90
C LYS A 295 2.62 3.08 16.81
N LEU A 296 2.35 3.91 15.80
CA LEU A 296 3.03 5.19 15.58
C LEU A 296 2.51 6.31 16.49
N LYS A 297 1.29 6.16 17.02
CA LYS A 297 0.61 7.06 17.94
C LYS A 297 0.53 8.52 17.43
N PRO A 298 -0.03 8.77 16.23
CA PRO A 298 -0.26 10.14 15.76
C PRO A 298 -1.24 10.88 16.69
N LYS A 299 -1.21 12.23 16.68
CA LYS A 299 -2.08 13.07 17.53
C LYS A 299 -3.42 13.45 16.87
N VAL A 300 -3.89 12.62 15.94
CA VAL A 300 -5.14 12.81 15.17
C VAL A 300 -6.03 11.58 15.35
N ARG A 301 -7.36 11.76 15.34
CA ARG A 301 -8.31 10.66 15.35
C ARG A 301 -8.41 10.07 13.95
N ILE A 302 -8.37 8.75 13.85
CA ILE A 302 -8.41 8.05 12.56
C ILE A 302 -9.49 6.97 12.63
N ILE A 303 -10.40 6.98 11.65
CA ILE A 303 -11.48 6.00 11.50
C ILE A 303 -11.27 5.23 10.20
N GLY A 304 -11.12 3.91 10.29
CA GLY A 304 -11.11 3.01 9.14
C GLY A 304 -12.46 2.33 8.97
N ILE A 305 -13.12 2.50 7.82
CA ILE A 305 -14.41 1.89 7.48
C ILE A 305 -14.22 0.96 6.30
N ILE A 306 -14.62 -0.30 6.47
CA ILE A 306 -14.26 -1.36 5.54
C ILE A 306 -15.51 -2.20 5.22
N PRO A 307 -16.21 -1.90 4.11
CA PRO A 307 -17.27 -2.76 3.61
C PRO A 307 -16.67 -4.01 2.96
N LEU A 308 -17.09 -5.18 3.44
CA LEU A 308 -16.61 -6.47 2.95
C LEU A 308 -17.76 -7.27 2.33
N VAL A 309 -17.58 -7.70 1.08
CA VAL A 309 -18.55 -8.50 0.32
C VAL A 309 -17.82 -9.55 -0.50
N GLU A 310 -18.56 -10.45 -1.12
CA GLU A 310 -18.10 -11.30 -2.22
C GLU A 310 -19.14 -11.19 -3.35
N ASN A 311 -18.73 -10.77 -4.55
CA ASN A 311 -19.63 -10.53 -5.66
C ASN A 311 -19.69 -11.78 -6.55
N MET A 312 -20.80 -12.52 -6.44
CA MET A 312 -20.96 -13.85 -7.03
C MET A 312 -22.22 -13.94 -7.87
N ILE A 313 -22.19 -14.80 -8.88
CA ILE A 313 -23.38 -15.22 -9.62
C ILE A 313 -24.12 -16.32 -8.85
N SER A 314 -25.43 -16.16 -8.68
CA SER A 314 -26.33 -17.17 -8.15
C SER A 314 -27.80 -16.79 -8.43
N GLY A 315 -28.74 -17.67 -8.07
CA GLY A 315 -30.18 -17.37 -8.19
C GLY A 315 -30.68 -16.23 -7.29
N SER A 316 -29.89 -15.80 -6.29
CA SER A 316 -30.20 -14.65 -5.43
C SER A 316 -29.37 -13.41 -5.75
N ALA A 317 -28.56 -13.44 -6.81
CA ALA A 317 -27.74 -12.31 -7.19
C ALA A 317 -28.60 -11.14 -7.69
N THR A 318 -28.13 -9.93 -7.37
CA THR A 318 -28.63 -8.69 -7.98
C THR A 318 -28.48 -8.75 -9.50
N ARG A 319 -29.44 -8.14 -10.20
CA ARG A 319 -29.51 -8.14 -11.66
C ARG A 319 -29.33 -6.74 -12.23
N PRO A 320 -28.84 -6.61 -13.46
CA PRO A 320 -28.95 -5.37 -14.22
C PRO A 320 -30.42 -4.91 -14.30
N GLY A 321 -30.65 -3.62 -14.10
CA GLY A 321 -31.98 -3.00 -14.03
C GLY A 321 -32.63 -3.02 -12.65
N ASP A 322 -32.09 -3.74 -11.66
CA ASP A 322 -32.58 -3.63 -10.28
C ASP A 322 -32.35 -2.19 -9.77
N ILE A 323 -33.34 -1.62 -9.09
CA ILE A 323 -33.23 -0.35 -8.39
C ILE A 323 -33.15 -0.61 -6.89
N ILE A 324 -32.10 -0.11 -6.27
CA ILE A 324 -31.81 -0.30 -4.84
C ILE A 324 -31.82 1.05 -4.11
N LYS A 325 -32.03 1.03 -2.79
CA LYS A 325 -31.93 2.22 -1.95
C LYS A 325 -30.67 2.16 -1.08
N SER A 326 -29.77 3.12 -1.26
CA SER A 326 -28.53 3.24 -0.47
C SER A 326 -28.81 3.65 0.99
N HIS A 327 -27.79 3.52 1.85
CA HIS A 327 -27.77 4.05 3.21
C HIS A 327 -27.93 5.59 3.25
N ALA A 328 -27.50 6.28 2.18
CA ALA A 328 -27.75 7.71 2.03
C ALA A 328 -29.23 8.03 1.81
N GLY A 329 -30.03 7.04 1.39
CA GLY A 329 -31.44 7.19 1.05
C GLY A 329 -31.68 7.44 -0.43
N LYS A 330 -30.63 7.68 -1.22
CA LYS A 330 -30.69 7.79 -2.69
C LYS A 330 -30.93 6.42 -3.32
N THR A 331 -31.76 6.41 -4.35
CA THR A 331 -32.03 5.25 -5.21
C THR A 331 -30.97 5.13 -6.30
N ILE A 332 -30.52 3.91 -6.56
CA ILE A 332 -29.48 3.62 -7.56
C ILE A 332 -30.01 2.54 -8.50
N GLU A 333 -30.07 2.84 -9.80
CA GLU A 333 -30.29 1.84 -10.84
C GLU A 333 -28.98 1.11 -11.13
N ILE A 334 -29.01 -0.21 -11.09
CA ILE A 334 -27.82 -1.04 -11.35
C ILE A 334 -27.76 -1.35 -12.83
N GLY A 335 -27.01 -0.56 -13.61
CA GLY A 335 -26.74 -0.83 -15.02
C GLY A 335 -25.78 -2.01 -15.22
N ASN A 336 -24.86 -2.24 -14.28
CA ASN A 336 -23.90 -3.35 -14.36
C ASN A 336 -23.45 -3.83 -12.97
N THR A 337 -23.53 -5.13 -12.73
CA THR A 337 -23.20 -5.77 -11.44
C THR A 337 -21.70 -5.95 -11.22
N ASP A 338 -20.86 -5.70 -12.23
CA ASP A 338 -19.39 -5.61 -12.18
C ASP A 338 -18.90 -4.19 -11.84
N ALA A 339 -19.85 -3.26 -11.62
CA ALA A 339 -19.59 -1.95 -11.03
C ALA A 339 -20.03 -1.95 -9.55
N GLU A 340 -19.67 -3.00 -8.81
CA GLU A 340 -20.08 -3.28 -7.44
C GLU A 340 -19.29 -2.48 -6.39
N GLY A 341 -18.01 -2.22 -6.66
CA GLY A 341 -17.12 -1.57 -5.69
C GLY A 341 -17.61 -0.20 -5.27
N ARG A 342 -18.14 0.58 -6.21
CA ARG A 342 -18.71 1.91 -5.91
C ARG A 342 -19.99 1.81 -5.09
N LEU A 343 -20.79 0.76 -5.25
CA LEU A 343 -22.02 0.54 -4.48
C LEU A 343 -21.72 0.27 -3.00
N ILE A 344 -20.73 -0.57 -2.70
CA ILE A 344 -20.38 -0.84 -1.30
C ILE A 344 -19.71 0.35 -0.62
N LEU A 345 -18.99 1.18 -1.40
CA LEU A 345 -18.30 2.36 -0.91
C LEU A 345 -19.28 3.47 -0.52
N VAL A 346 -20.30 3.76 -1.33
CA VAL A 346 -21.24 4.86 -1.02
C VAL A 346 -22.02 4.64 0.27
N ASP A 347 -22.40 3.39 0.57
CA ASP A 347 -23.01 3.06 1.86
C ASP A 347 -22.03 3.27 3.02
N ALA A 348 -20.79 2.82 2.86
CA ALA A 348 -19.74 3.00 3.86
C ALA A 348 -19.40 4.49 4.08
N MET A 349 -19.31 5.29 3.01
CA MET A 349 -19.08 6.74 3.06
C MET A 349 -20.23 7.43 3.78
N SER A 350 -21.48 7.15 3.41
CA SER A 350 -22.65 7.74 4.07
C SER A 350 -22.69 7.41 5.57
N TYR A 351 -22.41 6.16 5.96
CA TYR A 351 -22.29 5.77 7.37
C TYR A 351 -21.17 6.53 8.08
N THR A 352 -20.02 6.69 7.41
CA THR A 352 -18.86 7.42 7.95
C THR A 352 -19.23 8.85 8.30
N MET A 353 -19.86 9.55 7.37
CA MET A 353 -20.21 10.96 7.53
C MET A 353 -21.27 11.15 8.61
N LYS A 354 -22.37 10.39 8.56
CA LYS A 354 -23.47 10.49 9.54
C LYS A 354 -23.00 10.19 10.97
N LYS A 355 -22.12 9.20 11.15
CA LYS A 355 -21.71 8.74 12.49
C LYS A 355 -20.48 9.47 13.04
N TYR A 356 -19.50 9.80 12.19
CA TYR A 356 -18.20 10.29 12.64
C TYR A 356 -17.90 11.73 12.26
N LYS A 357 -18.60 12.30 11.26
CA LYS A 357 -18.42 13.68 10.78
C LYS A 357 -16.94 14.07 10.62
N PRO A 358 -16.17 13.34 9.79
CA PRO A 358 -14.73 13.55 9.68
C PRO A 358 -14.41 14.91 9.02
N ASP A 359 -13.26 15.47 9.35
CA ASP A 359 -12.73 16.67 8.69
C ASP A 359 -12.26 16.37 7.27
N VAL A 360 -11.76 15.15 7.04
CA VAL A 360 -11.30 14.64 5.75
C VAL A 360 -11.69 13.17 5.62
N MET A 361 -12.24 12.78 4.47
CA MET A 361 -12.52 11.40 4.11
C MET A 361 -11.74 11.01 2.85
N VAL A 362 -10.93 9.96 2.93
CA VAL A 362 -10.24 9.40 1.76
C VAL A 362 -10.70 7.98 1.54
N ASP A 363 -11.29 7.69 0.39
CA ASP A 363 -11.57 6.32 0.00
C ASP A 363 -10.49 5.77 -0.96
N VAL A 364 -10.26 4.46 -0.87
CA VAL A 364 -9.25 3.75 -1.65
C VAL A 364 -9.80 2.43 -2.16
N ALA A 365 -9.65 2.20 -3.45
CA ALA A 365 -10.31 1.07 -4.09
C ALA A 365 -9.57 0.60 -5.35
N THR A 366 -9.56 -0.71 -5.58
CA THR A 366 -9.33 -1.30 -6.89
C THR A 366 -10.60 -1.10 -7.72
N LEU A 367 -10.84 0.12 -8.22
CA LEU A 367 -12.19 0.49 -8.65
C LEU A 367 -12.42 0.27 -10.14
N THR A 368 -11.47 0.64 -11.00
CA THR A 368 -11.71 0.62 -12.45
C THR A 368 -10.54 0.08 -13.26
N GLY A 369 -10.86 -0.82 -14.20
CA GLY A 369 -9.93 -1.18 -15.27
C GLY A 369 -9.56 0.03 -16.15
N ALA A 370 -10.45 1.02 -16.25
CA ALA A 370 -10.18 2.27 -16.98
C ALA A 370 -9.01 3.08 -16.39
N CYS A 371 -8.82 3.07 -15.07
CA CYS A 371 -7.67 3.70 -14.44
C CYS A 371 -6.36 2.98 -14.82
N VAL A 372 -6.40 1.65 -14.93
CA VAL A 372 -5.26 0.84 -15.41
C VAL A 372 -4.93 1.17 -16.87
N VAL A 373 -5.93 1.32 -17.73
CA VAL A 373 -5.73 1.73 -19.13
C VAL A 373 -5.06 3.11 -19.21
N ALA A 374 -5.44 4.05 -18.34
CA ALA A 374 -4.92 5.40 -18.35
C ALA A 374 -3.51 5.53 -17.73
N LEU A 375 -3.25 4.88 -16.60
CA LEU A 375 -2.07 5.13 -15.75
C LEU A 375 -1.14 3.90 -15.59
N GLY A 376 -1.54 2.75 -16.12
CA GLY A 376 -0.80 1.51 -16.04
C GLY A 376 -0.79 0.87 -14.64
N GLU A 377 0.14 -0.06 -14.43
CA GLU A 377 0.18 -0.90 -13.23
C GLU A 377 0.95 -0.29 -12.04
N LYS A 378 1.42 0.96 -12.14
CA LYS A 378 2.35 1.52 -11.13
C LYS A 378 1.99 2.89 -10.60
N ILE A 379 0.91 3.49 -11.09
CA ILE A 379 0.47 4.84 -10.73
C ILE A 379 -1.03 4.73 -10.40
N ALA A 380 -1.43 5.21 -9.22
CA ALA A 380 -2.84 5.28 -8.85
C ALA A 380 -3.49 6.57 -9.39
N GLY A 381 -4.78 6.54 -9.66
CA GLY A 381 -5.57 7.73 -10.01
C GLY A 381 -6.08 8.42 -8.75
N LEU A 382 -5.92 9.73 -8.66
CA LEU A 382 -6.47 10.57 -7.58
C LEU A 382 -7.55 11.49 -8.12
N PHE A 383 -8.71 11.48 -7.48
CA PHE A 383 -9.85 12.32 -7.82
C PHE A 383 -10.28 13.09 -6.58
N THR A 384 -10.26 14.43 -6.66
CA THR A 384 -10.75 15.31 -5.58
C THR A 384 -10.96 16.73 -6.12
N PRO A 385 -12.03 17.43 -5.68
CA PRO A 385 -12.19 18.86 -5.93
C PRO A 385 -11.34 19.73 -4.99
N ASP A 386 -10.72 19.15 -3.94
CA ASP A 386 -9.94 19.89 -2.94
C ASP A 386 -8.45 19.89 -3.33
N ASP A 387 -7.98 21.04 -3.82
CA ASP A 387 -6.59 21.22 -4.27
C ASP A 387 -5.56 21.02 -3.14
N THR A 388 -5.89 21.44 -1.92
CA THR A 388 -4.97 21.30 -0.78
C THR A 388 -4.84 19.83 -0.37
N LEU A 389 -5.96 19.10 -0.38
CA LEU A 389 -5.94 17.66 -0.12
C LEU A 389 -5.22 16.91 -1.24
N ALA A 390 -5.41 17.33 -2.50
CA ALA A 390 -4.71 16.75 -3.64
C ALA A 390 -3.20 16.86 -3.48
N GLU A 391 -2.70 18.05 -3.18
CA GLU A 391 -1.26 18.30 -3.01
C GLU A 391 -0.68 17.45 -1.88
N ALA A 392 -1.34 17.40 -0.72
CA ALA A 392 -0.88 16.58 0.41
C ALA A 392 -0.78 15.08 0.05
N ILE A 393 -1.69 14.57 -0.78
CA ILE A 393 -1.68 13.18 -1.27
C ILE A 393 -0.55 12.97 -2.29
N LEU A 394 -0.37 13.90 -3.24
CA LEU A 394 0.68 13.82 -4.25
C LEU A 394 2.07 13.87 -3.61
N GLU A 395 2.31 14.79 -2.67
CA GLU A 395 3.55 14.87 -1.90
C GLU A 395 3.83 13.58 -1.11
N SER A 396 2.79 12.99 -0.50
CA SER A 396 2.91 11.70 0.19
C SER A 396 3.28 10.57 -0.77
N GLY A 397 2.71 10.59 -1.98
CA GLY A 397 3.02 9.63 -3.04
C GLY A 397 4.46 9.76 -3.53
N GLN A 398 4.93 10.98 -3.72
CA GLN A 398 6.32 11.27 -4.09
C GLN A 398 7.29 10.82 -2.99
N LYS A 399 7.01 11.15 -1.73
CA LYS A 399 7.86 10.80 -0.57
C LYS A 399 8.03 9.29 -0.41
N THR A 400 6.94 8.53 -0.58
CA THR A 400 6.89 7.10 -0.32
C THR A 400 7.17 6.23 -1.56
N HIS A 401 7.27 6.87 -2.73
CA HIS A 401 7.29 6.23 -4.04
C HIS A 401 6.04 5.37 -4.33
N GLU A 402 4.91 5.68 -3.67
CA GLU A 402 3.59 5.17 -4.02
C GLU A 402 2.94 6.19 -4.96
N ARG A 403 3.35 6.16 -6.23
CA ARG A 403 3.05 7.21 -7.21
C ARG A 403 1.55 7.35 -7.47
N ILE A 404 1.11 8.60 -7.52
CA ILE A 404 -0.27 9.00 -7.73
C ILE A 404 -0.30 10.08 -8.80
N TRP A 405 -1.32 10.06 -9.65
CA TRP A 405 -1.58 11.11 -10.63
C TRP A 405 -2.99 11.67 -10.44
N ARG A 406 -3.12 13.00 -10.39
CA ARG A 406 -4.42 13.66 -10.24
C ARG A 406 -5.16 13.64 -11.58
N MET A 407 -6.39 13.16 -11.53
CA MET A 407 -7.33 13.06 -12.64
C MET A 407 -8.43 14.13 -12.49
N PRO A 408 -9.03 14.61 -13.60
CA PRO A 408 -10.07 15.64 -13.54
C PRO A 408 -11.42 15.08 -13.06
N LEU A 409 -12.28 15.98 -12.55
CA LEU A 409 -13.68 15.72 -12.18
C LEU A 409 -14.61 16.73 -12.89
N PRO A 410 -14.77 16.62 -14.23
CA PRO A 410 -15.64 17.50 -14.99
C PRO A 410 -17.11 17.25 -14.63
N GLU A 411 -17.82 18.31 -14.24
CA GLU A 411 -19.19 18.22 -13.72
C GLU A 411 -20.21 17.78 -14.79
N ASP A 412 -20.00 18.16 -16.05
CA ASP A 412 -20.83 17.79 -17.19
C ASP A 412 -20.86 16.27 -17.46
N TYR A 413 -19.86 15.52 -16.97
CA TYR A 413 -19.85 14.06 -17.10
C TYR A 413 -20.85 13.38 -16.14
N LYS A 414 -21.43 14.09 -15.17
CA LYS A 414 -22.51 13.55 -14.34
C LYS A 414 -23.78 13.25 -15.14
N GLU A 415 -23.98 13.92 -16.28
CA GLU A 415 -25.07 13.61 -17.22
C GLU A 415 -25.03 12.15 -17.71
N LEU A 416 -23.83 11.56 -17.78
CA LEU A 416 -23.64 10.16 -18.18
C LEU A 416 -24.14 9.15 -17.15
N LEU A 417 -24.38 9.58 -15.91
CA LEU A 417 -24.85 8.76 -14.79
C LEU A 417 -26.34 8.94 -14.50
N LYS A 418 -27.07 9.71 -15.32
CA LYS A 418 -28.52 9.87 -15.15
C LYS A 418 -29.24 8.55 -15.36
N SER A 419 -30.28 8.33 -14.57
CA SER A 419 -31.25 7.26 -14.73
C SER A 419 -32.62 7.87 -14.97
N GLU A 420 -33.42 7.25 -15.83
CA GLU A 420 -34.83 7.63 -16.04
C GLU A 420 -35.75 7.13 -14.91
N PHE A 421 -35.26 6.20 -14.08
CA PHE A 421 -36.08 5.49 -13.09
C PHE A 421 -35.60 5.64 -11.64
N ALA A 422 -34.35 6.04 -11.43
CA ALA A 422 -33.72 6.21 -10.12
C ALA A 422 -32.99 7.56 -10.03
N ASP A 423 -32.51 7.92 -8.84
CA ASP A 423 -31.76 9.17 -8.65
C ASP A 423 -30.42 9.17 -9.41
N ILE A 424 -29.80 8.00 -9.61
CA ILE A 424 -28.52 7.83 -10.30
C ILE A 424 -28.35 6.39 -10.84
N ASN A 425 -27.62 6.22 -11.94
CA ASN A 425 -27.20 4.90 -12.43
C ASN A 425 -25.77 4.58 -11.95
N ASN A 426 -25.50 3.34 -11.53
CA ASN A 426 -24.17 2.93 -11.10
C ASN A 426 -23.17 2.81 -12.28
N MET A 427 -23.66 2.77 -13.51
CA MET A 427 -22.86 2.70 -14.72
C MET A 427 -23.09 3.94 -15.59
N SER A 428 -22.02 4.39 -16.24
CA SER A 428 -22.10 5.43 -17.27
C SER A 428 -22.76 4.87 -18.54
N SER A 429 -23.55 5.70 -19.22
CA SER A 429 -24.14 5.40 -20.54
C SER A 429 -23.10 5.16 -21.64
N THR A 430 -21.82 5.48 -21.38
CA THR A 430 -20.69 5.23 -22.28
C THR A 430 -19.50 4.62 -21.55
N ARG A 431 -18.67 3.85 -22.28
CA ARG A 431 -17.43 3.27 -21.77
C ARG A 431 -16.30 4.29 -21.57
N TRP A 432 -16.39 5.44 -22.22
CA TRP A 432 -15.34 6.46 -22.22
C TRP A 432 -15.33 7.22 -20.89
N GLY A 433 -14.13 7.54 -20.39
CA GLY A 433 -14.00 8.23 -19.10
C GLY A 433 -14.40 7.39 -17.88
N GLY A 434 -14.37 6.05 -17.97
CA GLY A 434 -14.87 5.14 -16.93
C GLY A 434 -14.30 5.37 -15.51
N ALA A 435 -13.03 5.77 -15.40
CA ALA A 435 -12.43 6.11 -14.10
C ALA A 435 -12.99 7.43 -13.53
N ILE A 436 -13.21 8.42 -14.40
CA ILE A 436 -13.79 9.73 -14.04
C ILE A 436 -15.25 9.55 -13.62
N THR A 437 -16.06 8.83 -14.39
CA THR A 437 -17.49 8.62 -14.07
C THR A 437 -17.66 7.77 -12.81
N ALA A 438 -16.76 6.83 -12.53
CA ALA A 438 -16.75 6.12 -11.25
C ALA A 438 -16.49 7.05 -10.06
N ALA A 439 -15.51 7.96 -10.18
CA ALA A 439 -15.23 8.95 -9.15
C ALA A 439 -16.36 9.98 -8.99
N LEU A 440 -16.99 10.40 -10.09
CA LEU A 440 -18.17 11.28 -10.06
C LEU A 440 -19.36 10.61 -9.36
N PHE A 441 -19.60 9.32 -9.62
CA PHE A 441 -20.60 8.55 -8.89
C PHE A 441 -20.34 8.58 -7.38
N LEU A 442 -19.09 8.37 -6.93
CA LEU A 442 -18.73 8.45 -5.51
C LEU A 442 -18.91 9.88 -4.95
N SER A 443 -18.56 10.90 -5.73
CA SER A 443 -18.64 12.30 -5.33
C SER A 443 -20.06 12.73 -4.94
N ASP A 444 -21.08 12.12 -5.56
CA ASP A 444 -22.50 12.38 -5.30
C ASP A 444 -22.96 11.91 -3.89
N PHE A 445 -22.12 11.12 -3.21
CA PHE A 445 -22.36 10.59 -1.86
C PHE A 445 -21.37 11.16 -0.83
N THR A 446 -20.80 12.34 -1.08
CA THR A 446 -19.86 12.99 -0.15
C THR A 446 -20.51 13.97 0.81
N GLU A 447 -21.78 14.34 0.60
CA GLU A 447 -22.56 15.23 1.48
C GLU A 447 -21.79 16.51 1.91
N GLY A 448 -20.92 17.05 1.05
CA GLY A 448 -20.09 18.24 1.32
C GLY A 448 -18.85 18.02 2.19
N THR A 449 -18.56 16.78 2.60
CA THR A 449 -17.33 16.41 3.32
C THR A 449 -16.12 16.57 2.42
N ARG A 450 -15.01 17.13 2.93
CA ARG A 450 -13.73 17.18 2.19
C ARG A 450 -13.28 15.76 1.85
N TRP A 451 -13.20 15.46 0.57
CA TRP A 451 -13.11 14.09 0.09
C TRP A 451 -12.07 13.90 -1.01
N ALA A 452 -11.42 12.73 -1.01
CA ALA A 452 -10.62 12.26 -2.13
C ALA A 452 -10.85 10.76 -2.36
N HIS A 453 -10.85 10.37 -3.63
CA HIS A 453 -10.83 8.98 -4.08
C HIS A 453 -9.46 8.62 -4.67
N ILE A 454 -8.92 7.48 -4.26
CA ILE A 454 -7.68 6.91 -4.81
C ILE A 454 -8.01 5.57 -5.47
N ASP A 455 -7.99 5.53 -6.80
CA ASP A 455 -8.12 4.30 -7.59
C ASP A 455 -6.77 3.59 -7.70
N ILE A 456 -6.65 2.46 -7.01
CA ILE A 456 -5.45 1.64 -6.93
C ILE A 456 -5.56 0.36 -7.78
N ALA A 457 -6.51 0.29 -8.73
CA ALA A 457 -6.70 -0.89 -9.58
C ALA A 457 -5.40 -1.35 -10.27
N GLY A 458 -4.57 -0.41 -10.71
CA GLY A 458 -3.26 -0.69 -11.29
C GLY A 458 -2.23 -1.14 -10.24
N PRO A 459 -1.86 -0.28 -9.28
CA PRO A 459 -0.71 -0.53 -8.41
C PRO A 459 -0.94 -1.47 -7.23
N ALA A 460 -2.14 -2.01 -7.00
CA ALA A 460 -2.41 -2.87 -5.84
C ALA A 460 -1.75 -4.26 -5.92
N TYR A 461 -1.46 -4.75 -7.13
CA TYR A 461 -0.91 -6.08 -7.38
C TYR A 461 0.18 -6.02 -8.45
N GLN A 462 1.19 -6.88 -8.33
CA GLN A 462 2.21 -7.02 -9.37
C GLN A 462 2.42 -8.49 -9.74
N LYS A 463 2.43 -8.78 -11.05
CA LYS A 463 2.65 -10.14 -11.58
C LYS A 463 4.12 -10.55 -11.54
N LYS A 464 5.03 -9.59 -11.70
CA LYS A 464 6.48 -9.79 -11.63
C LYS A 464 7.04 -9.09 -10.40
N GLY A 465 7.99 -9.74 -9.74
CA GLY A 465 8.71 -9.15 -8.63
C GLY A 465 9.51 -7.92 -9.05
N SER A 466 9.67 -6.99 -8.12
CA SER A 466 10.51 -5.80 -8.21
C SER A 466 11.65 -5.86 -7.18
N ALA A 467 12.35 -4.75 -6.99
CA ALA A 467 13.53 -4.66 -6.13
C ALA A 467 13.27 -5.03 -4.66
N TYR A 468 12.08 -4.69 -4.12
CA TYR A 468 11.71 -4.93 -2.72
C TYR A 468 10.25 -5.40 -2.55
N CYS A 469 9.66 -5.93 -3.62
CA CYS A 469 8.34 -6.56 -3.59
C CYS A 469 8.38 -7.80 -4.48
N ASP A 470 7.86 -8.94 -4.03
CA ASP A 470 7.68 -10.12 -4.87
C ASP A 470 6.33 -10.08 -5.59
N ALA A 471 6.12 -11.02 -6.51
CA ALA A 471 4.82 -11.16 -7.17
C ALA A 471 3.72 -11.37 -6.12
N GLY A 472 2.59 -10.67 -6.25
CA GLY A 472 1.56 -10.61 -5.23
C GLY A 472 1.06 -9.19 -4.98
N GLY A 473 0.36 -9.03 -3.86
CA GLY A 473 -0.06 -7.71 -3.38
C GLY A 473 1.13 -6.80 -3.10
N THR A 474 1.02 -5.54 -3.48
CA THR A 474 2.09 -4.53 -3.31
C THR A 474 2.04 -3.85 -1.94
N GLY A 475 0.86 -3.82 -1.32
CA GLY A 475 0.59 -3.07 -0.09
C GLY A 475 0.47 -1.57 -0.31
N PHE A 476 0.25 -1.14 -1.56
CA PHE A 476 0.06 0.25 -1.95
C PHE A 476 -1.00 0.94 -1.07
N GLY A 477 -0.69 2.16 -0.64
CA GLY A 477 -1.55 2.97 0.20
C GLY A 477 -1.10 2.98 1.67
N VAL A 478 -0.47 1.92 2.18
CA VAL A 478 -0.10 1.89 3.62
C VAL A 478 0.99 2.91 3.95
N ARG A 479 2.03 3.02 3.12
CA ARG A 479 3.10 4.01 3.33
C ARG A 479 2.55 5.41 3.07
N LEU A 480 1.83 5.57 1.96
CA LEU A 480 1.15 6.80 1.58
C LEU A 480 0.31 7.35 2.74
N PHE A 481 -0.62 6.55 3.29
CA PHE A 481 -1.51 7.03 4.34
C PHE A 481 -0.77 7.32 5.64
N CYS A 482 0.27 6.56 6.00
CA CYS A 482 1.08 6.87 7.18
C CYS A 482 1.80 8.23 7.06
N ASP A 483 2.25 8.61 5.85
CA ASP A 483 2.83 9.93 5.57
C ASP A 483 1.75 11.01 5.53
N LEU A 484 0.65 10.76 4.82
CA LEU A 484 -0.49 11.68 4.69
C LEU A 484 -1.10 12.03 6.05
N ILE A 485 -1.28 11.05 6.92
CA ILE A 485 -1.77 11.26 8.30
C ILE A 485 -0.86 12.22 9.06
N ASP A 486 0.45 12.22 8.80
CA ASP A 486 1.40 13.13 9.44
C ASP A 486 1.31 14.56 8.87
N ARG A 487 0.95 14.72 7.60
CA ARG A 487 0.72 16.01 6.93
C ARG A 487 -0.60 16.66 7.29
N LEU A 488 -1.65 15.86 7.48
CA LEU A 488 -3.01 16.35 7.75
C LEU A 488 -3.27 16.74 9.22
N LYS A 489 -2.31 16.51 10.13
CA LYS A 489 -2.47 16.70 11.59
C LYS A 489 -2.83 18.11 12.02
#